data_AF-A0A099KHU3-F1
#
_entry.id   AF-A0A099KHU3-F1
#
_cell.length_a   1.000
_cell.length_b   1.000
_cell.length_c   1.000
_cell.angle_alpha   90.00
_cell.angle_beta   90.00
_cell.angle_gamma   90.00
#
_symmetry.space_group_name_H-M   'P 1'
#
loop_
_entity.id
_entity.type
_entity.pdbx_description
1 polymer ?
#
loop_
_entity_poly.entity_id
_entity_poly.type
_entity_poly.pdbx_seq_one_letter_code
_entity_poly.pdbx_strand_id
1 'polypeptide(L)'
;MINVNFKNHFTVQWRSFAQLAFLDRQTSGLLIFLAIGFVSVWSAFAAIIAVIINNSLSLIIKDYTLQEWRLGIAGYNGAIIGMYWGDSILSIKGLCLFLITLLVCLFLECRLRALLIPRQLPILSLPAMVSILFIVLTISIFSLDPNYLFFTGKAVPILQTYSREVAIILVVSAMAYQYPLATLQTLGISLVGGLIAQWFTGLNFYALVDLWAINLPLAYFSIKTLFLKHSSLSTLAATMNTLLAGCIWFFWFITGLEQLSAPLLFPFILSSLITLIFFRRYKDHNLLQSELWRTFQLLLFNRLRAKHCVAITGSGIRKGALPDYPSGQWLDPKVPITSYTLAEFKASKRCRYLYWKASYDYYQQALTMNKNNIDKQLDSLLNYYLSGLFTETVDSLLTNEQHPIYECYGSIKNLYCLDCAQQQAWPPVPLWLQRDLHCQHCSGLLKPQILAADENIDPECYQALQTNMANCGSLLVIGVPAVTPVVSMIIENANANKIPIIFIGTLPSTYLLEAKDIQLTGDIANWLTYINWFTNILHPLKWYCKWKK
;
A
#
# COMPACT_ATOMS: atom_id res chain seq x y z
N MET A 1 -18.53 -3.11 21.87
CA MET A 1 -17.29 -3.78 21.37
C MET A 1 -17.52 -5.18 20.79
N ILE A 2 -18.41 -6.02 21.33
CA ILE A 2 -18.68 -7.38 20.80
C ILE A 2 -19.22 -7.37 19.35
N ASN A 3 -20.12 -6.44 19.00
CA ASN A 3 -20.68 -6.31 17.65
C ASN A 3 -19.65 -5.88 16.58
N VAL A 4 -18.61 -5.12 16.96
CA VAL A 4 -17.56 -4.67 16.03
C VAL A 4 -16.61 -5.82 15.69
N ASN A 5 -16.30 -6.69 16.66
CA ASN A 5 -15.53 -7.91 16.41
C ASN A 5 -16.31 -8.91 15.56
N PHE A 6 -17.61 -9.14 15.83
CA PHE A 6 -18.39 -10.11 15.08
C PHE A 6 -18.55 -9.75 13.59
N LYS A 7 -18.83 -8.48 13.28
CA LYS A 7 -18.94 -7.99 11.90
C LYS A 7 -17.62 -8.12 11.13
N ASN A 8 -16.50 -7.91 11.82
CA ASN A 8 -15.17 -8.10 11.26
C ASN A 8 -14.88 -9.59 10.99
N HIS A 9 -15.20 -10.47 11.93
CA HIS A 9 -15.04 -11.92 11.75
C HIS A 9 -15.85 -12.45 10.56
N PHE A 10 -17.12 -12.05 10.43
CA PHE A 10 -17.96 -12.46 9.32
C PHE A 10 -17.42 -12.00 7.96
N THR A 11 -16.94 -10.75 7.88
CA THR A 11 -16.34 -10.20 6.66
C THR A 11 -15.09 -10.97 6.25
N VAL A 12 -14.26 -11.38 7.22
CA VAL A 12 -13.03 -12.14 6.98
C VAL A 12 -13.31 -13.52 6.38
N GLN A 13 -14.35 -14.22 6.83
CA GLN A 13 -14.70 -15.54 6.26
C GLN A 13 -14.97 -15.45 4.76
N TRP A 14 -15.77 -14.46 4.33
CA TRP A 14 -16.08 -14.28 2.91
C TRP A 14 -14.85 -13.85 2.12
N ARG A 15 -14.02 -12.97 2.68
CA ARG A 15 -12.74 -12.61 2.04
C ARG A 15 -11.84 -13.83 1.84
N SER A 16 -11.84 -14.82 2.72
CA SER A 16 -11.09 -16.06 2.51
C SER A 16 -11.53 -16.83 1.27
N PHE A 17 -12.84 -16.85 0.96
CA PHE A 17 -13.32 -17.40 -0.31
C PHE A 17 -12.93 -16.53 -1.50
N ALA A 18 -12.91 -15.21 -1.34
CA ALA A 18 -12.45 -14.29 -2.38
C ALA A 18 -10.97 -14.56 -2.77
N GLN A 19 -10.14 -14.89 -1.78
CA GLN A 19 -8.72 -15.20 -1.99
C GLN A 19 -8.48 -16.46 -2.85
N LEU A 20 -9.45 -17.39 -2.98
CA LEU A 20 -9.35 -18.53 -3.91
C LEU A 20 -9.14 -18.08 -5.37
N ALA A 21 -9.64 -16.89 -5.71
CA ALA A 21 -9.46 -16.27 -7.02
C ALA A 21 -8.59 -14.99 -6.96
N PHE A 22 -7.79 -14.81 -5.90
CA PHE A 22 -6.94 -13.62 -5.69
C PHE A 22 -7.72 -12.30 -5.59
N LEU A 23 -8.92 -12.34 -5.01
CA LEU A 23 -9.81 -11.19 -4.79
C LEU A 23 -9.84 -10.81 -3.30
N ASP A 24 -10.17 -9.56 -2.98
CA ASP A 24 -10.17 -9.05 -1.59
C ASP A 24 -11.55 -8.52 -1.11
N ARG A 25 -12.57 -8.60 -1.96
CA ARG A 25 -13.94 -8.13 -1.68
C ARG A 25 -14.80 -9.24 -1.10
N GLN A 26 -15.57 -8.91 -0.05
CA GLN A 26 -16.52 -9.85 0.57
C GLN A 26 -17.61 -10.33 -0.41
N THR A 27 -18.07 -9.46 -1.31
CA THR A 27 -19.11 -9.79 -2.29
C THR A 27 -18.61 -10.81 -3.31
N SER A 28 -17.37 -10.67 -3.76
CA SER A 28 -16.72 -11.66 -4.63
C SER A 28 -16.55 -13.00 -3.92
N GLY A 29 -16.23 -12.97 -2.61
CA GLY A 29 -16.16 -14.17 -1.78
C GLY A 29 -17.49 -14.92 -1.65
N LEU A 30 -18.60 -14.19 -1.48
CA LEU A 30 -19.94 -14.76 -1.46
C LEU A 30 -20.29 -15.44 -2.80
N LEU A 31 -19.97 -14.81 -3.93
CA LEU A 31 -20.19 -15.40 -5.25
C LEU A 31 -19.40 -16.70 -5.44
N ILE A 32 -18.13 -16.72 -5.01
CA ILE A 32 -17.29 -17.92 -5.09
C ILE A 32 -17.81 -19.03 -4.16
N PHE A 33 -18.25 -18.69 -2.95
CA PHE A 33 -18.86 -19.67 -2.05
C PHE A 33 -20.13 -20.28 -2.66
N LEU A 34 -21.01 -19.47 -3.24
CA LEU A 34 -22.20 -19.94 -3.95
C LEU A 34 -21.81 -20.83 -5.12
N ALA A 35 -20.78 -20.47 -5.89
CA ALA A 35 -20.28 -21.29 -6.99
C ALA A 35 -19.86 -22.69 -6.52
N ILE A 36 -19.14 -22.79 -5.40
CA ILE A 36 -18.76 -24.07 -4.80
C ILE A 36 -20.02 -24.86 -4.42
N GLY A 37 -20.99 -24.20 -3.77
CA GLY A 37 -22.24 -24.84 -3.35
C GLY A 37 -23.07 -25.40 -4.50
N PHE A 38 -23.11 -24.72 -5.65
CA PHE A 38 -23.79 -25.20 -6.85
C PHE A 38 -23.16 -26.50 -7.37
N VAL A 39 -21.84 -26.64 -7.27
CA VAL A 39 -21.10 -27.85 -7.68
C VAL A 39 -21.25 -28.98 -6.66
N SER A 40 -20.98 -28.72 -5.39
CA SER A 40 -21.20 -29.67 -4.28
C SER A 40 -21.50 -28.93 -2.97
N VAL A 41 -22.69 -29.20 -2.42
CA VAL A 41 -23.14 -28.64 -1.14
C VAL A 41 -22.22 -29.07 0.00
N TRP A 42 -21.76 -30.33 -0.02
CA TRP A 42 -20.88 -30.88 1.02
C TRP A 42 -19.47 -30.30 0.96
N SER A 43 -18.95 -30.05 -0.25
CA SER A 43 -17.70 -29.29 -0.44
C SER A 43 -17.81 -27.87 0.09
N ALA A 44 -18.92 -27.16 -0.16
CA ALA A 44 -19.13 -25.82 0.38
C ALA A 44 -19.22 -25.82 1.92
N PHE A 45 -19.94 -26.79 2.49
CA PHE A 45 -20.08 -26.95 3.94
C PHE A 45 -18.73 -27.24 4.62
N ALA A 46 -17.96 -28.18 4.10
CA ALA A 46 -16.63 -28.48 4.61
C ALA A 46 -15.66 -27.30 4.44
N ALA A 47 -15.73 -26.59 3.32
CA ALA A 47 -14.90 -25.41 3.07
C ALA A 47 -15.17 -24.29 4.07
N ILE A 48 -16.42 -23.99 4.41
CA ILE A 48 -16.72 -22.93 5.39
C ILE A 48 -16.29 -23.33 6.81
N ILE A 49 -16.42 -24.59 7.19
CA ILE A 49 -15.89 -25.10 8.47
C ILE A 49 -14.38 -24.90 8.54
N ALA A 50 -13.66 -25.31 7.50
CA ALA A 50 -12.20 -25.18 7.44
C ALA A 50 -11.75 -23.72 7.50
N VAL A 51 -12.44 -22.82 6.79
CA VAL A 51 -12.20 -21.37 6.79
C VAL A 51 -12.38 -20.78 8.19
N ILE A 52 -13.45 -21.17 8.91
CA ILE A 52 -13.70 -20.72 10.28
C ILE A 52 -12.58 -21.19 11.22
N ILE A 53 -12.18 -22.46 11.13
CA ILE A 53 -11.13 -23.04 11.97
C ILE A 53 -9.79 -22.32 11.72
N ASN A 54 -9.37 -22.21 10.45
CA ASN A 54 -8.11 -21.57 10.10
C ASN A 54 -8.07 -20.09 10.49
N ASN A 55 -9.13 -19.33 10.19
CA ASN A 55 -9.18 -17.91 10.56
C ASN A 55 -9.17 -17.72 12.10
N SER A 56 -9.72 -18.66 12.86
CA SER A 56 -9.68 -18.61 14.33
C SER A 56 -8.29 -18.95 14.87
N LEU A 57 -7.66 -20.02 14.37
CA LEU A 57 -6.32 -20.44 14.79
C LEU A 57 -5.23 -19.44 14.38
N SER A 58 -5.36 -18.80 13.22
CA SER A 58 -4.40 -17.82 12.73
C SER A 58 -4.26 -16.57 13.62
N LEU A 59 -5.26 -16.26 14.46
CA LEU A 59 -5.14 -15.19 15.47
C LEU A 59 -4.21 -15.55 16.64
N ILE A 60 -3.98 -16.84 16.87
CA ILE A 60 -3.10 -17.36 17.93
C ILE A 60 -1.66 -17.52 17.40
N ILE A 61 -1.52 -17.76 16.10
CA ILE A 61 -0.24 -18.00 15.44
C ILE A 61 0.43 -16.66 15.10
N LYS A 62 1.62 -16.41 15.66
CA LYS A 62 2.39 -15.16 15.48
C LYS A 62 2.83 -14.88 14.04
N ASP A 63 2.75 -15.85 13.14
CA ASP A 63 3.19 -15.73 11.74
C ASP A 63 2.22 -14.94 10.84
N TYR A 64 1.03 -14.58 11.35
CA TYR A 64 0.07 -13.74 10.63
C TYR A 64 0.02 -12.32 11.19
N THR A 65 0.10 -11.33 10.30
CA THR A 65 -0.21 -9.95 10.68
C THR A 65 -1.72 -9.75 10.74
N LEU A 66 -2.17 -8.80 11.58
CA LEU A 66 -3.59 -8.42 11.67
C LEU A 66 -4.16 -7.96 10.31
N GLN A 67 -3.32 -7.38 9.45
CA GLN A 67 -3.71 -6.93 8.12
C GLN A 67 -3.95 -8.11 7.17
N GLU A 68 -3.06 -9.11 7.13
CA GLU A 68 -3.25 -10.32 6.34
C GLU A 68 -4.48 -11.10 6.78
N TRP A 69 -4.73 -11.17 8.09
CA TRP A 69 -5.93 -11.76 8.65
C TRP A 69 -7.19 -11.05 8.16
N ARG A 70 -7.22 -9.71 8.19
CA ARG A 70 -8.35 -8.91 7.69
C ARG A 70 -8.60 -9.08 6.19
N LEU A 71 -7.58 -9.45 5.41
CA LEU A 71 -7.69 -9.74 3.99
C LEU A 71 -8.19 -11.17 3.70
N GLY A 72 -8.35 -12.01 4.74
CA GLY A 72 -8.83 -13.39 4.61
C GLY A 72 -7.75 -14.38 4.14
N ILE A 73 -6.48 -13.99 4.14
CA ILE A 73 -5.36 -14.78 3.60
C ILE A 73 -5.16 -16.08 4.39
N ALA A 74 -5.48 -16.13 5.68
CA ALA A 74 -5.33 -17.34 6.48
C ALA A 74 -6.33 -18.46 6.13
N GLY A 75 -7.46 -18.13 5.49
CA GLY A 75 -8.57 -19.08 5.34
C GLY A 75 -8.60 -19.87 4.03
N TYR A 76 -8.02 -19.38 2.93
CA TYR A 76 -8.23 -19.98 1.61
C TYR A 76 -7.64 -21.40 1.48
N ASN A 77 -6.50 -21.68 2.12
CA ASN A 77 -5.92 -23.03 2.15
C ASN A 77 -6.85 -24.02 2.84
N GLY A 78 -7.50 -23.59 3.93
CA GLY A 78 -8.54 -24.35 4.60
C GLY A 78 -9.74 -24.60 3.68
N ALA A 79 -10.20 -23.58 2.96
CA ALA A 79 -11.29 -23.74 1.99
C ALA A 79 -10.99 -24.83 0.96
N ILE A 80 -9.76 -24.90 0.44
CA ILE A 80 -9.36 -25.93 -0.54
C ILE A 80 -9.40 -27.34 0.07
N ILE A 81 -8.92 -27.50 1.30
CA ILE A 81 -8.98 -28.78 2.02
C ILE A 81 -10.42 -29.21 2.25
N GLY A 82 -11.29 -28.26 2.65
CA GLY A 82 -12.72 -28.53 2.81
C GLY A 82 -13.40 -28.90 1.50
N MET A 83 -13.08 -28.20 0.40
CA MET A 83 -13.60 -28.56 -0.93
C MET A 83 -13.24 -30.00 -1.32
N TYR A 84 -12.00 -30.42 -1.02
CA TYR A 84 -11.50 -31.75 -1.36
C TYR A 84 -12.12 -32.86 -0.51
N TRP A 85 -12.21 -32.69 0.81
CA TRP A 85 -12.73 -33.72 1.72
C TRP A 85 -14.25 -33.68 1.92
N GLY A 86 -14.93 -32.69 1.33
CA GLY A 86 -16.34 -32.41 1.59
C GLY A 86 -17.27 -33.60 1.42
N ASP A 87 -17.14 -34.36 0.33
CA ASP A 87 -18.02 -35.49 0.05
C ASP A 87 -17.88 -36.63 1.08
N SER A 88 -16.75 -36.71 1.80
CA SER A 88 -16.49 -37.72 2.82
C SER A 88 -16.68 -37.21 4.25
N ILE A 89 -17.03 -35.93 4.46
CA ILE A 89 -17.02 -35.28 5.79
C ILE A 89 -18.04 -35.89 6.76
N LEU A 90 -19.12 -36.49 6.25
CA LEU A 90 -20.14 -37.15 7.05
C LEU A 90 -19.69 -38.51 7.61
N SER A 91 -18.67 -39.12 7.03
CA SER A 91 -18.10 -40.37 7.54
C SER A 91 -17.10 -40.07 8.66
N ILE A 92 -17.07 -40.91 9.72
CA ILE A 92 -16.11 -40.75 10.83
C ILE A 92 -14.67 -40.75 10.30
N LYS A 93 -14.36 -41.66 9.36
CA LYS A 93 -13.04 -41.73 8.72
C LYS A 93 -12.71 -40.45 7.96
N GLY A 94 -13.64 -39.95 7.13
CA GLY A 94 -13.44 -38.74 6.34
C GLY A 94 -13.32 -37.48 7.19
N LEU A 95 -14.08 -37.36 8.29
CA LEU A 95 -13.94 -36.26 9.25
C LEU A 95 -12.56 -36.25 9.91
N CYS A 96 -12.06 -37.41 10.33
CA CYS A 96 -10.71 -37.54 10.89
C CYS A 96 -9.64 -37.14 9.86
N LEU A 97 -9.76 -37.62 8.62
CA LEU A 97 -8.82 -37.27 7.55
C LEU A 97 -8.85 -35.78 7.21
N PHE A 98 -10.04 -35.18 7.17
CA PHE A 98 -10.21 -33.74 6.99
C PHE A 98 -9.48 -32.93 8.07
N LEU A 99 -9.70 -33.26 9.36
CA LEU A 99 -9.07 -32.56 10.48
C LEU A 99 -7.54 -32.73 10.50
N ILE A 100 -7.05 -33.95 10.24
CA ILE A 100 -5.61 -34.22 10.14
C ILE A 100 -4.99 -33.43 8.99
N THR A 101 -5.63 -33.43 7.81
CA THR A 101 -5.15 -32.68 6.64
C THR A 101 -5.09 -31.17 6.95
N LEU A 102 -6.09 -30.63 7.65
CA LEU A 102 -6.12 -29.23 8.05
C LEU A 102 -4.97 -28.86 9.00
N LEU A 103 -4.66 -29.73 9.98
CA LEU A 103 -3.55 -29.53 10.91
C LEU A 103 -2.18 -29.60 10.20
N VAL A 104 -1.99 -30.58 9.32
CA VAL A 104 -0.76 -30.70 8.51
C VAL A 104 -0.58 -29.46 7.63
N CYS A 105 -1.66 -28.96 7.02
CA CYS A 105 -1.62 -27.76 6.21
C CYS A 105 -1.24 -26.51 7.00
N LEU A 106 -1.80 -26.33 8.20
CA LEU A 106 -1.43 -25.21 9.06
C LEU A 106 0.06 -25.27 9.44
N PHE A 107 0.56 -26.46 9.78
CA PHE A 107 1.98 -26.65 10.09
C PHE A 107 2.88 -26.32 8.90
N LEU A 108 2.55 -26.84 7.71
CA LEU A 108 3.30 -26.55 6.48
C LEU A 108 3.23 -25.08 6.11
N GLU A 109 2.09 -24.43 6.30
CA GLU A 109 1.91 -23.01 6.02
C GLU A 109 2.85 -22.16 6.88
N CYS A 110 2.92 -22.39 8.20
CA CYS A 110 3.85 -21.67 9.08
C CYS A 110 5.32 -21.82 8.62
N ARG A 111 5.72 -23.05 8.27
CA ARG A 111 7.10 -23.32 7.81
C ARG A 111 7.40 -22.68 6.45
N LEU A 112 6.49 -22.77 5.50
CA LEU A 112 6.64 -22.18 4.17
C LEU A 112 6.63 -20.65 4.22
N ARG A 113 5.81 -20.06 5.10
CA ARG A 113 5.79 -18.60 5.34
C ARG A 113 7.14 -18.12 5.84
N ALA A 114 7.69 -18.76 6.88
CA ALA A 114 9.01 -18.43 7.41
C ALA A 114 10.13 -18.53 6.34
N LEU A 115 9.98 -19.42 5.36
CA LEU A 115 10.96 -19.63 4.30
C LEU A 115 10.82 -18.69 3.09
N LEU A 116 9.58 -18.41 2.66
CA LEU A 116 9.27 -17.73 1.39
C LEU A 116 9.00 -16.23 1.56
N ILE A 117 8.38 -15.80 2.66
CA ILE A 117 8.05 -14.39 2.89
C ILE A 117 9.31 -13.51 2.97
N PRO A 118 10.40 -13.88 3.68
CA PRO A 118 11.65 -13.11 3.66
C PRO A 118 12.27 -13.00 2.26
N ARG A 119 11.93 -13.94 1.37
CA ARG A 119 12.34 -13.94 -0.05
C ARG A 119 11.31 -13.25 -0.95
N GLN A 120 10.33 -12.56 -0.41
CA GLN A 120 9.25 -11.86 -1.13
C GLN A 120 8.45 -12.77 -2.10
N LEU A 121 8.35 -14.06 -1.78
CA LEU A 121 7.58 -15.02 -2.56
C LEU A 121 6.30 -15.41 -1.82
N PRO A 122 5.15 -15.53 -2.52
CA PRO A 122 3.93 -16.02 -1.93
C PRO A 122 4.02 -17.52 -1.68
N ILE A 123 3.26 -18.01 -0.69
CA ILE A 123 3.09 -19.45 -0.45
C ILE A 123 2.04 -20.10 -1.38
N LEU A 124 1.13 -19.30 -1.93
CA LEU A 124 -0.02 -19.76 -2.74
C LEU A 124 -0.79 -20.89 -2.03
N SER A 125 -1.39 -21.80 -2.78
CA SER A 125 -2.07 -22.99 -2.26
C SER A 125 -1.16 -24.21 -2.06
N LEU A 126 0.16 -24.00 -2.04
CA LEU A 126 1.14 -25.08 -1.86
C LEU A 126 0.93 -25.88 -0.55
N PRO A 127 0.67 -25.25 0.62
CA PRO A 127 0.45 -25.99 1.86
C PRO A 127 -0.75 -26.94 1.75
N ALA A 128 -1.86 -26.49 1.17
CA ALA A 128 -3.07 -27.29 1.00
C ALA A 128 -2.85 -28.46 0.04
N MET A 129 -2.23 -28.21 -1.12
CA MET A 129 -1.96 -29.26 -2.11
C MET A 129 -1.01 -30.33 -1.59
N VAL A 130 0.08 -29.93 -0.94
CA VAL A 130 1.06 -30.87 -0.38
C VAL A 130 0.43 -31.70 0.75
N SER A 131 -0.43 -31.08 1.57
CA SER A 131 -1.11 -31.78 2.67
C SER A 131 -2.09 -32.82 2.15
N ILE A 132 -2.91 -32.47 1.15
CA ILE A 132 -3.82 -33.42 0.50
C ILE A 132 -3.03 -34.59 -0.11
N LEU A 133 -2.00 -34.28 -0.89
CA LEU A 133 -1.17 -35.30 -1.55
C LEU A 133 -0.51 -36.24 -0.53
N PHE A 134 0.05 -35.68 0.53
CA PHE A 134 0.70 -36.45 1.59
C PHE A 134 -0.27 -37.44 2.25
N ILE A 135 -1.47 -36.99 2.60
CA ILE A 135 -2.48 -37.85 3.24
C ILE A 135 -2.98 -38.92 2.28
N VAL A 136 -3.29 -38.56 1.02
CA VAL A 136 -3.78 -39.51 0.01
C VAL A 136 -2.73 -40.59 -0.30
N LEU A 137 -1.47 -40.19 -0.52
CA LEU A 137 -0.38 -41.13 -0.80
C LEU A 137 -0.14 -42.07 0.39
N THR A 138 -0.20 -41.52 1.61
CA THR A 138 -0.06 -42.32 2.84
C THR A 138 -1.15 -43.39 2.91
N ILE A 139 -2.42 -43.02 2.71
CA ILE A 139 -3.53 -43.97 2.72
C ILE A 139 -3.37 -45.02 1.62
N SER A 140 -2.99 -44.61 0.41
CA SER A 140 -2.80 -45.53 -0.72
C SER A 140 -1.73 -46.59 -0.43
N ILE A 141 -0.61 -46.20 0.19
CA ILE A 141 0.47 -47.12 0.57
C ILE A 141 0.02 -48.09 1.67
N PHE A 142 -0.67 -47.59 2.70
CA PHE A 142 -1.06 -48.41 3.86
C PHE A 142 -2.31 -49.29 3.61
N SER A 143 -3.21 -48.88 2.71
CA SER A 143 -4.46 -49.61 2.44
C SER A 143 -4.32 -50.68 1.35
N LEU A 144 -3.17 -50.78 0.66
CA LEU A 144 -2.91 -51.69 -0.48
C LEU A 144 -3.96 -51.62 -1.61
N ASP A 145 -4.81 -50.60 -1.61
CA ASP A 145 -5.91 -50.45 -2.56
C ASP A 145 -5.68 -49.15 -3.38
N PRO A 146 -5.24 -49.28 -4.65
CA PRO A 146 -4.95 -48.13 -5.50
C PRO A 146 -6.21 -47.33 -5.84
N ASN A 147 -7.41 -47.86 -5.59
CA ASN A 147 -8.66 -47.14 -5.83
C ASN A 147 -8.94 -46.04 -4.79
N TYR A 148 -8.19 -45.96 -3.68
CA TYR A 148 -8.29 -44.83 -2.74
C TYR A 148 -7.63 -43.54 -3.26
N LEU A 149 -6.85 -43.62 -4.35
CA LEU A 149 -6.28 -42.44 -5.01
C LEU A 149 -7.34 -41.54 -5.66
N PHE A 150 -8.49 -42.11 -5.99
CA PHE A 150 -9.58 -41.40 -6.63
C PHE A 150 -10.88 -41.62 -5.86
N PHE A 151 -11.39 -40.53 -5.28
CA PHE A 151 -12.70 -40.50 -4.62
C PHE A 151 -13.77 -41.17 -5.50
N THR A 152 -14.49 -42.13 -4.93
CA THR A 152 -15.69 -42.76 -5.51
C THR A 152 -16.99 -42.02 -5.14
N GLY A 153 -16.88 -40.92 -4.39
CA GLY A 153 -18.00 -40.06 -4.03
C GLY A 153 -18.55 -39.32 -5.25
N LYS A 154 -19.84 -39.49 -5.55
CA LYS A 154 -20.52 -38.67 -6.56
C LYS A 154 -20.85 -37.32 -5.92
N ALA A 155 -20.25 -36.24 -6.42
CA ALA A 155 -20.66 -34.88 -6.07
C ALA A 155 -22.17 -34.74 -6.26
N VAL A 156 -22.86 -34.11 -5.31
CA VAL A 156 -24.31 -33.86 -5.37
C VAL A 156 -24.55 -32.40 -5.77
N PRO A 157 -24.66 -32.10 -7.08
CA PRO A 157 -24.90 -30.74 -7.56
C PRO A 157 -26.33 -30.28 -7.27
N ILE A 158 -26.50 -28.97 -7.05
CA ILE A 158 -27.82 -28.37 -6.79
C ILE A 158 -28.72 -28.42 -8.03
N LEU A 159 -28.17 -28.13 -9.21
CA LEU A 159 -28.92 -27.97 -10.46
C LEU A 159 -28.83 -29.17 -11.41
N GLN A 160 -28.19 -30.28 -11.00
CA GLN A 160 -27.91 -31.52 -11.74
C GLN A 160 -27.29 -31.38 -13.15
N THR A 161 -27.91 -30.64 -14.05
CA THR A 161 -27.55 -30.47 -15.46
C THR A 161 -26.70 -29.22 -15.74
N TYR A 162 -26.87 -28.12 -14.98
CA TYR A 162 -26.23 -26.82 -15.25
C TYR A 162 -25.41 -26.24 -14.09
N SER A 163 -25.09 -27.04 -13.08
CA SER A 163 -24.38 -26.56 -11.88
C SER A 163 -23.00 -25.98 -12.20
N ARG A 164 -22.30 -26.54 -13.20
CA ARG A 164 -20.94 -26.16 -13.55
C ARG A 164 -20.88 -24.83 -14.28
N GLU A 165 -21.77 -24.64 -15.26
CA GLU A 165 -21.88 -23.41 -16.03
C GLU A 165 -22.23 -22.23 -15.13
N VAL A 166 -23.19 -22.43 -14.21
CA VAL A 166 -23.55 -21.42 -13.22
C VAL A 166 -22.37 -21.10 -12.30
N ALA A 167 -21.64 -22.11 -11.83
CA ALA A 167 -20.46 -21.90 -11.00
C ALA A 167 -19.37 -21.09 -11.73
N ILE A 168 -19.10 -21.40 -13.00
CA ILE A 168 -18.16 -20.63 -13.84
C ILE A 168 -18.63 -19.18 -13.97
N ILE A 169 -19.91 -18.95 -14.29
CA ILE A 169 -20.47 -17.60 -14.41
C ILE A 169 -20.30 -16.81 -13.10
N LEU A 170 -20.54 -17.44 -11.95
CA LEU A 170 -20.39 -16.80 -10.65
C LEU A 170 -18.92 -16.42 -10.36
N VAL A 171 -17.97 -17.32 -10.62
CA VAL A 171 -16.53 -17.04 -10.45
C VAL A 171 -16.07 -15.93 -11.40
N VAL A 172 -16.44 -16.02 -12.68
CA VAL A 172 -16.11 -14.99 -13.68
C VAL A 172 -16.73 -13.65 -13.32
N SER A 173 -17.96 -13.63 -12.83
CA SER A 173 -18.62 -12.40 -12.36
C SER A 173 -17.91 -11.82 -11.15
N ALA A 174 -17.46 -12.65 -10.21
CA ALA A 174 -16.69 -12.22 -9.05
C ALA A 174 -15.36 -11.58 -9.46
N MET A 175 -14.67 -12.17 -10.44
CA MET A 175 -13.43 -11.64 -11.01
C MET A 175 -13.68 -10.33 -11.78
N ALA A 176 -14.69 -10.30 -12.65
CA ALA A 176 -15.02 -9.15 -13.49
C ALA A 176 -15.47 -7.93 -12.66
N TYR A 177 -16.15 -8.18 -11.53
CA TYR A 177 -16.57 -7.14 -10.59
C TYR A 177 -15.39 -6.34 -10.04
N GLN A 178 -14.20 -6.95 -9.92
CA GLN A 178 -13.01 -6.30 -9.41
C GLN A 178 -12.01 -5.91 -10.50
N TYR A 179 -11.83 -6.75 -11.51
CA TYR A 179 -10.80 -6.61 -12.54
C TYR A 179 -11.33 -6.97 -13.95
N PRO A 180 -12.24 -6.18 -14.54
CA PRO A 180 -12.97 -6.55 -15.74
C PRO A 180 -12.07 -6.84 -16.95
N LEU A 181 -11.07 -5.99 -17.19
CA LEU A 181 -10.15 -6.17 -18.33
C LEU A 181 -9.28 -7.43 -18.18
N ALA A 182 -8.77 -7.68 -16.97
CA ALA A 182 -7.96 -8.86 -16.71
C ALA A 182 -8.80 -10.13 -16.84
N THR A 183 -10.05 -10.12 -16.35
CA THR A 183 -10.99 -11.24 -16.52
C THR A 183 -11.26 -11.54 -17.99
N LEU A 184 -11.49 -10.52 -18.82
CA LEU A 184 -11.70 -10.72 -20.26
C LEU A 184 -10.48 -11.36 -20.93
N GLN A 185 -9.28 -10.88 -20.61
CA GLN A 185 -8.02 -11.45 -21.12
C GLN A 185 -7.83 -12.90 -20.64
N THR A 186 -8.12 -13.17 -19.36
CA THR A 186 -8.08 -14.51 -18.78
C THR A 186 -9.00 -15.48 -19.53
N LEU A 187 -10.24 -15.05 -19.86
CA LEU A 187 -11.19 -15.86 -20.63
C LEU A 187 -10.65 -16.18 -22.02
N GLY A 188 -10.13 -15.18 -22.74
CA GLY A 188 -9.56 -15.37 -24.07
C GLY A 188 -8.38 -16.34 -24.07
N ILE A 189 -7.47 -16.21 -23.12
CA ILE A 189 -6.29 -17.09 -23.02
C ILE A 189 -6.68 -18.50 -22.59
N SER A 190 -7.66 -18.63 -21.70
CA SER A 190 -8.16 -19.94 -21.27
C SER A 190 -8.85 -20.68 -22.41
N LEU A 191 -9.61 -19.97 -23.26
CA LEU A 191 -10.21 -20.53 -24.47
C LEU A 191 -9.16 -21.02 -25.47
N VAL A 192 -8.18 -20.16 -25.80
CA VAL A 192 -7.10 -20.52 -26.74
C VAL A 192 -6.30 -21.70 -26.21
N GLY A 193 -5.98 -21.69 -24.91
CA GLY A 193 -5.35 -22.82 -24.26
C GLY A 193 -6.18 -24.09 -24.44
N GLY A 194 -7.49 -24.03 -24.17
CA GLY A 194 -8.37 -25.20 -24.24
C GLY A 194 -8.41 -25.84 -25.61
N LEU A 195 -8.43 -25.01 -26.66
CA LEU A 195 -8.36 -25.47 -28.05
C LEU A 195 -7.03 -26.14 -28.37
N ILE A 196 -5.91 -25.59 -27.89
CA ILE A 196 -4.58 -26.18 -28.06
C ILE A 196 -4.51 -27.54 -27.33
N ALA A 197 -4.99 -27.63 -26.10
CA ALA A 197 -5.00 -28.87 -25.34
C ALA A 197 -5.87 -29.95 -25.98
N GLN A 198 -7.04 -29.56 -26.53
CA GLN A 198 -7.90 -30.46 -27.29
C GLN A 198 -7.19 -31.00 -28.53
N TRP A 199 -6.45 -30.16 -29.25
CA TRP A 199 -5.68 -30.58 -30.41
C TRP A 199 -4.57 -31.57 -30.06
N PHE A 200 -3.85 -31.36 -28.95
CA PHE A 200 -2.77 -32.26 -28.52
C PHE A 200 -3.25 -33.59 -27.92
N THR A 201 -4.35 -33.57 -27.16
CA THR A 201 -4.81 -34.75 -26.39
C THR A 201 -5.89 -35.55 -27.11
N GLY A 202 -6.58 -34.95 -28.08
CA GLY A 202 -7.77 -35.52 -28.71
C GLY A 202 -8.99 -35.59 -27.77
N LEU A 203 -8.88 -35.09 -26.53
CA LEU A 203 -9.95 -35.11 -25.54
C LEU A 203 -10.99 -34.03 -25.82
N ASN A 204 -12.25 -34.31 -25.50
CA ASN A 204 -13.32 -33.32 -25.59
C ASN A 204 -13.04 -32.13 -24.67
N PHE A 205 -13.41 -30.92 -25.12
CA PHE A 205 -13.24 -29.68 -24.37
C PHE A 205 -13.83 -29.78 -22.95
N TYR A 206 -14.98 -30.47 -22.80
CA TYR A 206 -15.63 -30.67 -21.51
C TYR A 206 -14.80 -31.52 -20.52
N ALA A 207 -14.06 -32.52 -21.00
CA ALA A 207 -13.17 -33.32 -20.17
C ALA A 207 -11.92 -32.52 -19.74
N LEU A 208 -11.44 -31.63 -20.61
CA LEU A 208 -10.34 -30.72 -20.31
C LEU A 208 -10.73 -29.65 -19.28
N VAL A 209 -12.01 -29.26 -19.24
CA VAL A 209 -12.50 -28.33 -18.21
C VAL A 209 -12.34 -28.91 -16.80
N ASP A 210 -12.60 -30.20 -16.61
CA ASP A 210 -12.52 -30.88 -15.31
C ASP A 210 -11.07 -31.16 -14.86
N LEU A 211 -10.12 -31.28 -15.79
CA LEU A 211 -8.73 -31.67 -15.48
C LEU A 211 -7.74 -30.50 -15.52
N TRP A 212 -7.96 -29.53 -16.41
CA TRP A 212 -6.94 -28.59 -16.84
C TRP A 212 -7.36 -27.13 -16.74
N ALA A 213 -8.63 -26.82 -17.00
CA ALA A 213 -9.08 -25.45 -17.22
C ALA A 213 -9.01 -24.53 -16.01
N ILE A 214 -8.77 -25.02 -14.79
CA ILE A 214 -8.60 -24.15 -13.62
C ILE A 214 -7.18 -23.57 -13.51
N ASN A 215 -6.16 -24.24 -14.05
CA ASN A 215 -4.76 -23.84 -13.87
C ASN A 215 -4.39 -22.61 -14.71
N LEU A 216 -4.79 -22.59 -15.99
CA LEU A 216 -4.51 -21.46 -16.88
C LEU A 216 -5.12 -20.13 -16.41
N PRO A 217 -6.42 -20.05 -16.06
CA PRO A 217 -7.01 -18.79 -15.67
C PRO A 217 -6.40 -18.26 -14.39
N LEU A 218 -6.10 -19.13 -13.41
CA LEU A 218 -5.39 -18.74 -12.19
C LEU A 218 -3.97 -18.27 -12.49
N ALA A 219 -3.23 -18.96 -13.37
CA ALA A 219 -1.88 -18.60 -13.76
C ALA A 219 -1.82 -17.22 -14.44
N TYR A 220 -2.73 -16.95 -15.38
CA TYR A 220 -2.79 -15.66 -16.03
C TYR A 220 -3.25 -14.56 -15.07
N PHE A 221 -4.40 -14.78 -14.43
CA PHE A 221 -5.08 -13.76 -13.64
C PHE A 221 -4.23 -13.33 -12.44
N SER A 222 -3.67 -14.28 -11.68
CA SER A 222 -2.88 -13.97 -10.46
C SER A 222 -1.65 -13.10 -10.76
N ILE A 223 -0.90 -13.42 -11.82
CA ILE A 223 0.27 -12.62 -12.21
C ILE A 223 -0.17 -11.23 -12.70
N LYS A 224 -1.25 -11.19 -13.48
CA LYS A 224 -1.75 -9.96 -14.10
C LYS A 224 -2.34 -8.97 -13.08
N THR A 225 -3.12 -9.46 -12.12
CA THR A 225 -3.92 -8.61 -11.21
C THR A 225 -3.27 -8.40 -9.85
N LEU A 226 -2.51 -9.38 -9.35
CA LEU A 226 -1.96 -9.34 -8.01
C LEU A 226 -0.45 -9.07 -8.02
N PHE A 227 0.32 -9.92 -8.68
CA PHE A 227 1.78 -9.92 -8.48
C PHE A 227 2.56 -8.89 -9.30
N LEU A 228 2.08 -8.55 -10.50
CA LEU A 228 2.69 -7.53 -11.37
C LEU A 228 1.67 -6.46 -11.77
N LYS A 229 0.70 -6.18 -10.89
CA LYS A 229 -0.33 -5.17 -11.12
C LYS A 229 0.30 -3.86 -11.61
N HIS A 230 -0.26 -3.27 -12.67
CA HIS A 230 0.19 -2.00 -13.29
C HIS A 230 1.54 -2.01 -14.01
N SER A 231 2.21 -3.16 -14.17
CA SER A 231 3.41 -3.24 -15.02
C SER A 231 3.04 -3.45 -16.49
N SER A 232 3.74 -2.81 -17.42
CA SER A 232 3.64 -3.15 -18.85
C SER A 232 4.10 -4.60 -19.12
N LEU A 233 5.04 -5.10 -18.31
CA LEU A 233 5.52 -6.48 -18.31
C LEU A 233 4.50 -7.49 -17.75
N SER A 234 3.42 -7.03 -17.11
CA SER A 234 2.43 -7.92 -16.48
C SER A 234 1.76 -8.85 -17.48
N THR A 235 1.45 -8.37 -18.69
CA THR A 235 0.87 -9.20 -19.75
C THR A 235 1.88 -10.27 -20.17
N LEU A 236 3.13 -9.88 -20.42
CA LEU A 236 4.18 -10.80 -20.84
C LEU A 236 4.43 -11.88 -19.78
N ALA A 237 4.61 -11.47 -18.52
CA ALA A 237 4.82 -12.38 -17.41
C ALA A 237 3.61 -13.30 -17.19
N ALA A 238 2.37 -12.78 -17.29
CA ALA A 238 1.16 -13.58 -17.18
C ALA A 238 1.04 -14.59 -18.33
N THR A 239 1.35 -14.19 -19.57
CA THR A 239 1.38 -15.11 -20.71
C THR A 239 2.46 -16.19 -20.54
N MET A 240 3.67 -15.82 -20.11
CA MET A 240 4.75 -16.78 -19.83
C MET A 240 4.35 -17.75 -18.71
N ASN A 241 3.74 -17.25 -17.64
CA ASN A 241 3.26 -18.07 -16.54
C ASN A 241 2.22 -19.09 -17.01
N THR A 242 1.30 -18.65 -17.86
CA THR A 242 0.22 -19.47 -18.39
C THR A 242 0.74 -20.56 -19.33
N LEU A 243 1.70 -20.22 -20.20
CA LEU A 243 2.41 -21.19 -21.04
C LEU A 243 3.16 -22.21 -20.19
N LEU A 244 3.89 -21.75 -19.17
CA LEU A 244 4.64 -22.62 -18.26
C LEU A 244 3.70 -23.55 -17.48
N ALA A 245 2.55 -23.07 -17.02
CA ALA A 245 1.51 -23.89 -16.38
C ALA A 245 1.00 -24.99 -17.34
N GLY A 246 0.76 -24.63 -18.61
CA GLY A 246 0.39 -25.59 -19.66
C GLY A 246 1.47 -26.65 -19.88
N CYS A 247 2.75 -26.26 -19.97
CA CYS A 247 3.87 -27.17 -20.14
C CYS A 247 4.04 -28.13 -18.95
N ILE A 248 3.97 -27.62 -17.72
CA ILE A 248 4.09 -28.44 -16.49
C ILE A 248 2.98 -29.49 -16.46
N TRP A 249 1.74 -29.11 -16.79
CA TRP A 249 0.64 -30.05 -16.88
C TRP A 249 0.84 -31.09 -17.99
N PHE A 250 1.25 -30.66 -19.19
CA PHE A 250 1.47 -31.59 -20.31
C PHE A 250 2.56 -32.61 -20.00
N PHE A 251 3.62 -32.18 -19.32
CA PHE A 251 4.64 -33.08 -18.79
C PHE A 251 4.04 -34.07 -17.78
N TRP A 252 3.16 -33.61 -16.89
CA TRP A 252 2.44 -34.47 -15.93
C TRP A 252 1.60 -35.55 -16.63
N PHE A 253 0.91 -35.16 -17.71
CA PHE A 253 0.09 -36.06 -18.53
C PHE A 253 0.95 -37.14 -19.24
N ILE A 254 2.02 -36.74 -19.95
CA ILE A 254 2.87 -37.67 -20.71
C ILE A 254 3.61 -38.65 -19.80
N THR A 255 4.06 -38.20 -18.63
CA THR A 255 4.82 -39.03 -17.69
C THR A 255 3.97 -40.06 -16.96
N GLY A 256 2.64 -40.01 -17.11
CA GLY A 256 1.72 -40.89 -16.40
C GLY A 256 1.63 -40.60 -14.90
N LEU A 257 2.13 -39.44 -14.44
CA LEU A 257 2.03 -39.01 -13.03
C LEU A 257 0.56 -38.88 -12.57
N GLU A 258 -0.39 -38.76 -13.50
CA GLU A 258 -1.82 -38.80 -13.21
C GLU A 258 -2.25 -40.09 -12.49
N GLN A 259 -1.55 -41.21 -12.70
CA GLN A 259 -1.81 -42.48 -11.99
C GLN A 259 -1.45 -42.39 -10.50
N LEU A 260 -0.47 -41.54 -10.16
CA LEU A 260 -0.01 -41.32 -8.79
C LEU A 260 -0.74 -40.18 -8.10
N SER A 261 -1.13 -39.14 -8.83
CA SER A 261 -1.97 -38.06 -8.31
C SER A 261 -2.47 -37.15 -9.42
N ALA A 262 -3.72 -36.68 -9.28
CA ALA A 262 -4.24 -35.62 -10.12
C ALA A 262 -3.39 -34.35 -9.97
N PRO A 263 -3.10 -33.62 -11.05
CA PRO A 263 -2.25 -32.43 -11.01
C PRO A 263 -2.83 -31.29 -10.17
N LEU A 264 -4.15 -31.26 -9.93
CA LEU A 264 -4.86 -30.26 -9.12
C LEU A 264 -4.37 -28.83 -9.44
N LEU A 265 -3.82 -28.11 -8.47
CA LEU A 265 -3.29 -26.75 -8.62
C LEU A 265 -1.76 -26.70 -8.76
N PHE A 266 -1.06 -27.84 -8.81
CA PHE A 266 0.40 -27.86 -8.87
C PHE A 266 0.97 -27.13 -10.11
N PRO A 267 0.41 -27.31 -11.33
CA PRO A 267 0.90 -26.58 -12.51
C PRO A 267 0.84 -25.06 -12.33
N PHE A 268 -0.27 -24.55 -11.79
CA PHE A 268 -0.43 -23.14 -11.45
C PHE A 268 0.57 -22.67 -10.39
N ILE A 269 0.74 -23.41 -9.29
CA ILE A 269 1.62 -23.01 -8.19
C ILE A 269 3.08 -22.96 -8.65
N LEU A 270 3.55 -24.03 -9.30
CA LEU A 270 4.95 -24.16 -9.70
C LEU A 270 5.31 -23.14 -10.78
N SER A 271 4.45 -22.98 -11.80
CA SER A 271 4.64 -21.95 -12.82
C SER A 271 4.72 -20.56 -12.19
N SER A 272 3.80 -20.23 -11.27
CA SER A 272 3.74 -18.91 -10.65
C SER A 272 4.97 -18.64 -9.80
N LEU A 273 5.46 -19.60 -9.03
CA LEU A 273 6.71 -19.44 -8.26
C LEU A 273 7.92 -19.24 -9.18
N ILE A 274 8.06 -20.03 -10.24
CA ILE A 274 9.16 -19.90 -11.22
C ILE A 274 9.12 -18.53 -11.89
N THR A 275 7.93 -18.12 -12.37
CA THR A 275 7.73 -16.82 -13.02
C THR A 275 8.08 -15.70 -12.05
N LEU A 276 7.63 -15.75 -10.80
CA LEU A 276 7.91 -14.72 -9.81
C LEU A 276 9.40 -14.66 -9.44
N ILE A 277 10.10 -15.78 -9.39
CA ILE A 277 11.55 -15.83 -9.17
C ILE A 277 12.28 -15.15 -10.35
N PHE A 278 11.90 -15.47 -11.58
CA PHE A 278 12.53 -14.91 -12.79
C PHE A 278 12.29 -13.40 -12.93
N PHE A 279 11.04 -12.98 -12.72
CA PHE A 279 10.65 -11.58 -12.78
C PHE A 279 10.97 -10.80 -11.50
N ARG A 280 11.57 -11.43 -10.47
CA ARG A 280 11.92 -10.79 -9.20
C ARG A 280 12.87 -9.61 -9.36
N ARG A 281 13.88 -9.74 -10.23
CA ARG A 281 14.82 -8.63 -10.55
C ARG A 281 14.12 -7.40 -11.13
N TYR A 282 12.96 -7.60 -11.76
CA TYR A 282 12.12 -6.54 -12.32
C TYR A 282 10.97 -6.14 -11.38
N LYS A 283 10.68 -6.95 -10.35
CA LYS A 283 9.70 -6.68 -9.29
C LYS A 283 10.13 -5.46 -8.48
N ASP A 284 11.42 -5.31 -8.20
CA ASP A 284 11.97 -4.14 -7.50
C ASP A 284 11.94 -2.86 -8.37
N HIS A 285 11.88 -3.00 -9.71
CA HIS A 285 11.68 -1.87 -10.64
C HIS A 285 10.19 -1.51 -10.86
N ASN A 286 9.25 -2.25 -10.27
CA ASN A 286 7.80 -2.00 -10.39
C ASN A 286 7.21 -1.26 -9.17
N LEU A 287 8.02 -0.43 -8.51
CA LEU A 287 7.53 0.72 -7.74
C LEU A 287 7.00 1.85 -8.65
N LEU A 288 6.78 1.60 -9.94
CA LEU A 288 6.01 2.45 -10.87
C LEU A 288 4.48 2.26 -10.69
N GLN A 289 4.07 2.17 -9.41
CA GLN A 289 2.94 2.80 -8.72
C GLN A 289 1.62 3.14 -9.49
N SER A 290 0.53 2.45 -9.12
CA SER A 290 -0.85 2.96 -9.22
C SER A 290 -0.98 4.37 -8.63
N GLU A 291 -0.28 4.60 -7.52
CA GLU A 291 -0.31 5.85 -6.76
C GLU A 291 0.41 7.02 -7.47
N LEU A 292 1.44 6.75 -8.28
CA LEU A 292 2.17 7.75 -9.07
C LEU A 292 1.30 8.16 -10.24
N TRP A 293 0.69 7.18 -10.89
CA TRP A 293 -0.24 7.43 -11.97
C TRP A 293 -1.47 8.19 -11.49
N ARG A 294 -1.98 7.84 -10.30
CA ARG A 294 -3.08 8.57 -9.66
C ARG A 294 -2.66 9.98 -9.22
N THR A 295 -1.45 10.14 -8.69
CA THR A 295 -0.84 11.44 -8.39
C THR A 295 -0.75 12.29 -9.66
N PHE A 296 -0.27 11.70 -10.75
CA PHE A 296 -0.21 12.32 -12.06
C PHE A 296 -1.60 12.75 -12.54
N GLN A 297 -2.59 11.85 -12.51
CA GLN A 297 -3.95 12.16 -12.91
C GLN A 297 -4.51 13.33 -12.11
N LEU A 298 -4.31 13.35 -10.79
CA LEU A 298 -4.73 14.45 -9.92
C LEU A 298 -4.05 15.76 -10.29
N LEU A 299 -2.72 15.78 -10.40
CA LEU A 299 -1.97 16.99 -10.77
C LEU A 299 -2.38 17.51 -12.16
N LEU A 300 -2.59 16.61 -13.13
CA LEU A 300 -3.07 16.94 -14.47
C LEU A 300 -4.49 17.50 -14.43
N PHE A 301 -5.44 16.82 -13.77
CA PHE A 301 -6.82 17.28 -13.67
C PHE A 301 -6.94 18.62 -12.94
N ASN A 302 -6.18 18.82 -11.88
CA ASN A 302 -6.15 20.09 -11.16
C ASN A 302 -5.66 21.22 -12.06
N ARG A 303 -4.59 20.97 -12.83
CA ARG A 303 -4.09 21.94 -13.80
C ARG A 303 -5.09 22.23 -14.92
N LEU A 304 -5.72 21.21 -15.50
CA LEU A 304 -6.75 21.36 -16.53
C LEU A 304 -7.98 22.13 -16.04
N ARG A 305 -8.30 22.02 -14.74
CA ARG A 305 -9.39 22.76 -14.08
C ARG A 305 -8.96 24.11 -13.52
N ALA A 306 -7.72 24.53 -13.75
CA ALA A 306 -7.13 25.75 -13.17
C ALA A 306 -7.30 25.84 -11.64
N LYS A 307 -7.16 24.69 -10.95
CA LYS A 307 -7.17 24.59 -9.49
C LYS A 307 -5.75 24.71 -8.95
N HIS A 308 -5.64 25.22 -7.73
CA HIS A 308 -4.38 25.38 -7.02
C HIS A 308 -3.83 24.03 -6.56
N CYS A 309 -2.51 23.89 -6.58
CA CYS A 309 -1.81 22.76 -5.99
C CYS A 309 -0.94 23.32 -4.86
N VAL A 310 -1.32 23.01 -3.63
CA VAL A 310 -0.65 23.54 -2.43
C VAL A 310 0.28 22.46 -1.89
N ALA A 311 1.48 22.83 -1.45
CA ALA A 311 2.39 21.92 -0.78
C ALA A 311 2.71 22.43 0.63
N ILE A 312 2.81 21.50 1.59
CA ILE A 312 3.43 21.72 2.89
C ILE A 312 4.59 20.74 3.09
N THR A 313 5.74 21.25 3.52
CA THR A 313 6.91 20.44 3.85
C THR A 313 7.22 20.47 5.34
N GLY A 314 7.73 19.36 5.87
CA GLY A 314 8.18 19.25 7.27
C GLY A 314 9.64 18.83 7.39
N SER A 315 10.11 18.60 8.62
CA SER A 315 11.51 18.26 8.93
C SER A 315 12.04 16.98 8.26
N GLY A 316 11.16 16.13 7.73
CA GLY A 316 11.54 14.96 6.93
C GLY A 316 12.34 15.31 5.67
N ILE A 317 12.23 16.53 5.12
CA ILE A 317 13.09 17.00 4.01
C ILE A 317 14.54 17.30 4.43
N ARG A 318 14.80 17.34 5.73
CA ARG A 318 16.10 17.55 6.38
C ARG A 318 16.47 16.40 7.34
N LYS A 319 15.82 15.24 7.21
CA LYS A 319 15.94 14.14 8.17
C LYS A 319 17.40 13.78 8.43
N GLY A 320 17.82 13.90 9.69
CA GLY A 320 19.18 13.58 10.14
C GLY A 320 20.22 14.70 9.93
N ALA A 321 19.86 15.81 9.28
CA ALA A 321 20.74 16.95 9.05
C ALA A 321 20.41 18.16 9.95
N LEU A 322 19.13 18.43 10.21
CA LEU A 322 18.67 19.43 11.17
C LEU A 322 17.67 18.81 12.16
N PRO A 323 17.64 19.28 13.42
CA PRO A 323 16.64 18.85 14.38
C PRO A 323 15.25 19.31 13.96
N ASP A 324 14.24 18.53 14.31
CA ASP A 324 12.85 18.83 14.01
C ASP A 324 12.35 20.04 14.82
N TYR A 325 12.02 21.13 14.11
CA TYR A 325 11.67 22.40 14.74
C TYR A 325 10.33 22.34 15.50
N PRO A 326 9.21 21.92 14.88
CA PRO A 326 7.91 21.92 15.55
C PRO A 326 7.80 20.97 16.75
N SER A 327 8.55 19.86 16.78
CA SER A 327 8.58 18.97 17.95
C SER A 327 9.48 19.46 19.08
N GLY A 328 10.25 20.52 18.87
CA GLY A 328 11.12 21.10 19.88
C GLY A 328 12.45 20.35 20.06
N GLN A 329 12.88 19.50 19.12
CA GLN A 329 14.15 18.77 19.21
C GLN A 329 15.39 19.67 19.30
N TRP A 330 15.26 20.93 18.90
CA TRP A 330 16.31 21.95 18.95
C TRP A 330 16.47 22.59 20.34
N LEU A 331 15.56 22.32 21.27
CA LEU A 331 15.55 22.84 22.62
C LEU A 331 16.34 21.93 23.58
N ASP A 332 16.84 22.48 24.69
CA ASP A 332 17.42 21.65 25.75
C ASP A 332 16.33 20.81 26.42
N PRO A 333 16.39 19.46 26.34
CA PRO A 333 15.36 18.58 26.90
C PRO A 333 15.28 18.63 28.44
N LYS A 334 16.29 19.20 29.12
CA LYS A 334 16.29 19.38 30.57
C LYS A 334 15.55 20.64 31.02
N VAL A 335 15.19 21.51 30.09
CA VAL A 335 14.52 22.77 30.37
C VAL A 335 13.03 22.64 30.00
N PRO A 336 12.10 23.00 30.90
CA PRO A 336 10.67 22.98 30.58
C PRO A 336 10.33 23.86 29.37
N ILE A 337 9.45 23.37 28.49
CA ILE A 337 9.01 24.08 27.27
C ILE A 337 8.45 25.48 27.55
N THR A 338 7.85 25.68 28.72
CA THR A 338 7.32 26.97 29.18
C THR A 338 8.39 28.06 29.25
N SER A 339 9.66 27.68 29.47
CA SER A 339 10.81 28.61 29.50
C SER A 339 11.15 29.19 28.12
N TYR A 340 10.59 28.61 27.05
CA TYR A 340 10.78 29.04 25.66
C TYR A 340 9.54 29.74 25.09
N THR A 341 8.67 30.27 25.95
CA THR A 341 7.54 31.14 25.56
C THR A 341 8.01 32.58 25.35
N LEU A 342 7.30 33.34 24.52
CA LEU A 342 7.50 34.77 24.33
C LEU A 342 7.24 35.53 25.63
N ALA A 343 6.26 35.10 26.42
CA ALA A 343 5.99 35.67 27.74
C ALA A 343 7.24 35.59 28.65
N GLU A 344 7.85 34.40 28.76
CA GLU A 344 9.07 34.20 29.53
C GLU A 344 10.28 34.90 28.91
N PHE A 345 10.37 34.96 27.58
CA PHE A 345 11.39 35.73 26.87
C PHE A 345 11.32 37.22 27.26
N LYS A 346 10.13 37.82 27.37
CA LYS A 346 10.00 39.22 27.80
C LYS A 346 10.32 39.39 29.28
N ALA A 347 9.88 38.47 30.13
CA ALA A 347 9.96 38.61 31.58
C ALA A 347 11.34 38.26 32.18
N SER A 348 12.03 37.24 31.66
CA SER A 348 13.17 36.61 32.32
C SER A 348 14.44 36.64 31.48
N LYS A 349 15.50 37.25 32.03
CA LYS A 349 16.84 37.27 31.40
C LYS A 349 17.41 35.86 31.21
N ARG A 350 17.12 34.94 32.14
CA ARG A 350 17.52 33.52 32.01
C ARG A 350 16.82 32.87 30.83
N CYS A 351 15.51 33.08 30.68
CA CYS A 351 14.73 32.50 29.58
C CYS A 351 15.17 33.09 28.23
N ARG A 352 15.46 34.39 28.16
CA ARG A 352 16.10 35.00 26.98
C ARG A 352 17.41 34.33 26.60
N TYR A 353 18.30 34.15 27.57
CA TYR A 353 19.58 33.47 27.33
C TYR A 353 19.37 32.06 26.77
N LEU A 354 18.46 31.27 27.37
CA LEU A 354 18.16 29.91 26.91
C LEU A 354 17.61 29.89 25.49
N TYR A 355 16.68 30.80 25.18
CA TYR A 355 16.10 30.94 23.85
C TYR A 355 17.16 31.33 22.81
N TRP A 356 17.99 32.34 23.12
CA TRP A 356 19.10 32.75 22.26
C TRP A 356 20.11 31.63 22.05
N LYS A 357 20.45 30.88 23.10
CA LYS A 357 21.38 29.74 23.02
C LYS A 357 20.86 28.67 22.08
N ALA A 358 19.63 28.20 22.28
CA ALA A 358 19.02 27.17 21.43
C ALA A 358 18.88 27.65 19.97
N SER A 359 18.45 28.89 19.77
CA SER A 359 18.29 29.49 18.43
C SER A 359 19.64 29.65 17.72
N TYR A 360 20.67 30.10 18.45
CA TYR A 360 22.01 30.27 17.89
C TYR A 360 22.64 28.93 17.51
N ASP A 361 22.47 27.89 18.32
CA ASP A 361 22.98 26.55 18.01
C ASP A 361 22.29 25.97 16.77
N TYR A 362 20.98 26.20 16.60
CA TYR A 362 20.25 25.85 15.37
C TYR A 362 20.75 26.69 14.18
N TYR A 363 20.89 28.01 14.34
CA TYR A 363 21.37 28.93 13.32
C TYR A 363 22.73 28.50 12.76
N GLN A 364 23.67 28.15 13.64
CA GLN A 364 25.00 27.68 13.24
C GLN A 364 24.94 26.40 12.39
N GLN A 365 24.07 25.46 12.75
CA GLN A 365 23.85 24.25 11.94
C GLN A 365 23.25 24.62 10.58
N ALA A 366 22.22 25.46 10.56
CA ALA A 366 21.54 25.89 9.35
C ALA A 366 22.47 26.66 8.38
N LEU A 367 23.44 27.45 8.89
CA LEU A 367 24.44 28.14 8.07
C LEU A 367 25.36 27.20 7.29
N THR A 368 25.66 26.01 7.83
CA THR A 368 26.52 25.03 7.18
C THR A 368 25.79 24.19 6.12
N MET A 369 24.47 24.31 6.06
CA MET A 369 23.63 23.51 5.19
C MET A 369 23.55 24.12 3.78
N ASN A 370 23.48 23.23 2.79
CA ASN A 370 23.26 23.58 1.39
C ASN A 370 21.97 22.94 0.88
N LYS A 371 21.40 23.50 -0.20
CA LYS A 371 20.26 22.90 -0.89
C LYS A 371 20.55 21.46 -1.27
N ASN A 372 19.68 20.55 -0.86
CA ASN A 372 19.74 19.13 -1.21
C ASN A 372 18.95 18.83 -2.50
N ASN A 373 18.91 17.56 -2.90
CA ASN A 373 18.15 17.17 -4.10
C ASN A 373 16.64 17.39 -3.93
N ILE A 374 16.09 17.25 -2.72
CA ILE A 374 14.67 17.53 -2.45
C ILE A 374 14.36 19.00 -2.75
N ASP A 375 15.20 19.93 -2.29
CA ASP A 375 15.04 21.37 -2.54
C ASP A 375 15.00 21.69 -4.02
N LYS A 376 15.95 21.15 -4.79
CA LYS A 376 16.01 21.35 -6.24
C LYS A 376 14.75 20.83 -6.94
N GLN A 377 14.21 19.70 -6.50
CA GLN A 377 12.97 19.17 -7.07
C GLN A 377 11.74 20.01 -6.65
N LEU A 378 11.69 20.50 -5.41
CA LEU A 378 10.64 21.41 -4.95
C LEU A 378 10.66 22.73 -5.69
N ASP A 379 11.83 23.33 -5.92
CA ASP A 379 11.99 24.56 -6.70
C ASP A 379 11.41 24.40 -8.12
N SER A 380 11.67 23.27 -8.77
CA SER A 380 11.09 22.93 -10.08
C SER A 380 9.55 22.82 -10.02
N LEU A 381 9.01 22.09 -9.03
CA LEU A 381 7.57 21.97 -8.88
C LEU A 381 6.93 23.33 -8.58
N LEU A 382 7.59 24.18 -7.81
CA LEU A 382 7.09 25.49 -7.43
C LEU A 382 7.01 26.44 -8.64
N ASN A 383 8.01 26.44 -9.52
CA ASN A 383 8.01 27.28 -10.73
C ASN A 383 6.92 26.92 -11.74
N TYR A 384 6.46 25.67 -11.73
CA TYR A 384 5.62 25.18 -12.82
C TYR A 384 4.26 24.70 -12.36
N TYR A 385 4.10 24.12 -11.16
CA TYR A 385 2.92 23.35 -10.74
C TYR A 385 2.32 23.76 -9.40
N LEU A 386 3.10 24.21 -8.43
CA LEU A 386 2.57 24.61 -7.12
C LEU A 386 2.11 26.07 -7.16
N SER A 387 0.99 26.36 -6.50
CA SER A 387 0.49 27.72 -6.30
C SER A 387 1.01 28.34 -5.00
N GLY A 388 1.43 27.51 -4.05
CA GLY A 388 1.99 27.93 -2.77
C GLY A 388 2.75 26.78 -2.11
N LEU A 389 3.90 27.12 -1.54
CA LEU A 389 4.73 26.20 -0.75
C LEU A 389 4.84 26.74 0.67
N PHE A 390 4.27 25.98 1.61
CA PHE A 390 4.38 26.21 3.03
C PHE A 390 5.45 25.26 3.58
N THR A 391 6.22 25.71 4.56
CA THR A 391 7.19 24.86 5.22
C THR A 391 7.19 25.06 6.72
N GLU A 392 7.34 23.96 7.44
CA GLU A 392 7.55 23.95 8.88
C GLU A 392 9.02 24.06 9.26
N THR A 393 9.93 23.98 8.27
CA THR A 393 11.35 24.23 8.52
C THR A 393 11.59 25.74 8.59
N VAL A 394 12.60 26.14 9.36
CA VAL A 394 12.96 27.54 9.60
C VAL A 394 14.34 27.88 9.02
N ASP A 395 14.90 26.97 8.21
CA ASP A 395 16.28 27.01 7.71
C ASP A 395 16.49 28.01 6.54
N SER A 396 15.41 28.45 5.91
CA SER A 396 15.41 29.37 4.77
C SER A 396 16.32 28.94 3.61
N LEU A 397 16.44 27.62 3.40
CA LEU A 397 17.14 27.05 2.23
C LEU A 397 16.22 26.97 1.02
N LEU A 398 14.91 26.80 1.19
CA LEU A 398 13.95 26.85 0.09
C LEU A 398 13.83 28.31 -0.38
N THR A 399 14.16 28.55 -1.65
CA THR A 399 14.15 29.90 -2.23
C THR A 399 13.66 29.86 -3.67
N ASN A 400 12.76 30.78 -4.03
CA ASN A 400 12.18 30.86 -5.36
C ASN A 400 11.93 32.33 -5.73
N GLU A 401 12.25 32.70 -6.97
CA GLU A 401 12.10 34.07 -7.48
C GLU A 401 10.69 34.38 -8.00
N GLN A 402 9.93 33.36 -8.41
CA GLN A 402 8.64 33.51 -9.09
C GLN A 402 7.44 33.33 -8.15
N HIS A 403 7.57 32.49 -7.14
CA HIS A 403 6.45 32.14 -6.25
C HIS A 403 6.86 32.27 -4.77
N PRO A 404 5.95 32.78 -3.92
CA PRO A 404 6.23 32.95 -2.51
C PRO A 404 6.34 31.60 -1.79
N ILE A 405 7.31 31.52 -0.88
CA ILE A 405 7.51 30.41 0.05
C ILE A 405 7.22 30.94 1.45
N TYR A 406 6.39 30.23 2.20
CA TYR A 406 5.94 30.64 3.53
C TYR A 406 6.53 29.73 4.60
N GLU A 407 7.51 30.23 5.35
CA GLU A 407 8.04 29.55 6.54
C GLU A 407 7.08 29.78 7.71
N CYS A 408 6.28 28.76 8.04
CA CYS A 408 5.15 28.88 8.96
C CYS A 408 5.58 29.24 10.39
N TYR A 409 6.80 28.82 10.77
CA TYR A 409 7.39 29.06 12.08
C TYR A 409 8.46 30.17 12.08
N GLY A 410 8.53 30.96 11.01
CA GLY A 410 9.52 32.02 10.84
C GLY A 410 10.85 31.56 10.26
N SER A 411 11.81 32.48 10.20
CA SER A 411 13.14 32.29 9.59
C SER A 411 14.24 32.41 10.63
N ILE A 412 15.10 31.38 10.72
CA ILE A 412 16.26 31.44 11.61
C ILE A 412 17.33 32.42 11.12
N LYS A 413 17.28 32.88 9.86
CA LYS A 413 18.33 33.74 9.28
C LYS A 413 18.28 35.19 9.74
N ASN A 414 17.18 35.60 10.35
CA ASN A 414 16.96 36.99 10.74
C ASN A 414 16.58 37.10 12.22
N LEU A 415 16.75 38.31 12.73
CA LEU A 415 16.23 38.77 14.01
C LEU A 415 15.09 39.75 13.71
N TYR A 416 14.16 39.93 14.65
CA TYR A 416 13.15 40.98 14.59
C TYR A 416 13.03 41.69 15.93
N CYS A 417 12.63 42.96 15.88
CA CYS A 417 12.29 43.72 17.06
C CYS A 417 10.86 43.42 17.52
N LEU A 418 10.69 43.18 18.82
CA LEU A 418 9.38 42.94 19.42
C LEU A 418 8.45 44.16 19.43
N ASP A 419 8.99 45.38 19.28
CA ASP A 419 8.23 46.62 19.37
C ASP A 419 7.91 47.22 18.00
N CYS A 420 8.89 47.29 17.09
CA CYS A 420 8.70 47.88 15.76
C CYS A 420 8.68 46.88 14.60
N ALA A 421 8.79 45.58 14.87
CA ALA A 421 8.86 44.49 13.88
C ALA A 421 10.00 44.59 12.85
N GLN A 422 10.93 45.55 12.99
CA GLN A 422 12.03 45.72 12.05
C GLN A 422 12.99 44.53 12.09
N GLN A 423 13.28 43.97 10.92
CA GLN A 423 14.24 42.88 10.75
C GLN A 423 15.68 43.37 10.89
N GLN A 424 16.52 42.55 11.53
CA GLN A 424 17.95 42.79 11.68
C GLN A 424 18.75 41.51 11.43
N ALA A 425 19.98 41.66 10.94
CA ALA A 425 20.89 40.52 10.76
C ALA A 425 21.43 40.02 12.11
N TRP A 426 21.82 38.74 12.16
CA TRP A 426 22.55 38.21 13.30
C TRP A 426 23.87 38.97 13.53
N PRO A 427 24.25 39.24 14.78
CA PRO A 427 25.56 39.83 15.07
C PRO A 427 26.68 38.84 14.69
N PRO A 428 27.85 39.32 14.23
CA PRO A 428 28.96 38.47 13.79
C PRO A 428 29.59 37.67 14.94
N VAL A 429 29.35 38.09 16.19
CA VAL A 429 29.75 37.41 17.42
C VAL A 429 28.53 37.27 18.33
N PRO A 430 28.46 36.24 19.20
CA PRO A 430 27.29 35.97 20.06
C PRO A 430 27.20 36.97 21.22
N LEU A 431 26.92 38.25 20.92
CA LEU A 431 26.80 39.35 21.89
C LEU A 431 25.72 39.10 22.95
N TRP A 432 24.73 38.26 22.63
CA TRP A 432 23.65 37.83 23.53
C TRP A 432 24.15 37.07 24.78
N LEU A 433 25.40 36.56 24.76
CA LEU A 433 26.04 35.96 25.94
C LEU A 433 26.36 37.00 27.03
N GLN A 434 26.55 38.26 26.65
CA GLN A 434 26.99 39.32 27.55
C GLN A 434 25.84 40.26 27.95
N ARG A 435 24.91 40.53 27.02
CA ARG A 435 23.82 41.48 27.21
C ARG A 435 22.59 41.15 26.35
N ASP A 436 21.45 41.70 26.75
CA ASP A 436 20.26 41.70 25.91
C ASP A 436 20.51 42.54 24.64
N LEU A 437 19.96 42.08 23.51
CA LEU A 437 20.10 42.76 22.23
C LEU A 437 18.89 43.64 21.98
N HIS A 438 19.14 44.87 21.54
CA HIS A 438 18.13 45.90 21.35
C HIS A 438 18.17 46.45 19.91
N CYS A 439 17.00 46.81 19.41
CA CYS A 439 16.81 47.38 18.09
C CYS A 439 17.53 48.72 17.98
N GLN A 440 18.19 48.92 16.84
CA GLN A 440 18.92 50.15 16.54
C GLN A 440 18.00 51.36 16.32
N HIS A 441 16.71 51.13 16.03
CA HIS A 441 15.74 52.18 15.72
C HIS A 441 14.91 52.60 16.92
N CYS A 442 14.32 51.65 17.67
CA CYS A 442 13.41 51.95 18.78
C CYS A 442 13.92 51.47 20.16
N SER A 443 15.11 50.87 20.23
CA SER A 443 15.66 50.24 21.45
C SER A 443 14.82 49.09 22.04
N GLY A 444 13.80 48.60 21.33
CA GLY A 444 13.04 47.42 21.72
C GLY A 444 13.87 46.14 21.71
N LEU A 445 13.45 45.12 22.47
CA LEU A 445 14.16 43.84 22.53
C LEU A 445 14.17 43.15 21.16
N LEU A 446 15.32 42.61 20.78
CA LEU A 446 15.48 41.75 19.61
C LEU A 446 15.29 40.28 19.99
N LYS A 447 14.67 39.54 19.07
CA LYS A 447 14.46 38.10 19.17
C LYS A 447 14.79 37.45 17.82
N PRO A 448 15.36 36.23 17.78
CA PRO A 448 15.40 35.42 16.55
C PRO A 448 14.01 35.32 15.91
N GLN A 449 13.91 35.48 14.59
CA GLN A 449 12.64 35.54 13.86
C GLN A 449 11.99 34.16 13.65
N ILE A 450 12.01 33.34 14.69
CA ILE A 450 11.32 32.05 14.78
C ILE A 450 10.28 32.09 15.89
N LEU A 451 9.23 31.30 15.81
CA LEU A 451 8.14 31.34 16.79
C LEU A 451 8.55 30.68 18.11
N ALA A 452 8.30 31.37 19.22
CA ALA A 452 8.29 30.82 20.56
C ALA A 452 7.06 29.92 20.77
N ALA A 453 7.07 29.15 21.86
CA ALA A 453 6.08 28.08 22.07
C ALA A 453 4.61 28.55 22.15
N ASP A 454 4.36 29.81 22.53
CA ASP A 454 3.04 30.46 22.67
C ASP A 454 2.75 31.47 21.56
N GLU A 455 3.59 31.58 20.53
CA GLU A 455 3.35 32.47 19.39
C GLU A 455 2.54 31.77 18.29
N ASN A 456 1.65 32.54 17.67
CA ASN A 456 0.91 32.11 16.50
C ASN A 456 1.74 32.32 15.24
N ILE A 457 1.38 31.59 14.18
CA ILE A 457 1.97 31.83 12.86
C ILE A 457 1.69 33.25 12.38
N ASP A 458 2.61 33.75 11.56
CA ASP A 458 2.52 35.08 10.99
C ASP A 458 1.16 35.30 10.27
N PRO A 459 0.47 36.44 10.50
CA PRO A 459 -0.82 36.71 9.88
C PRO A 459 -0.79 36.68 8.34
N GLU A 460 0.30 37.11 7.70
CA GLU A 460 0.41 37.06 6.24
C GLU A 460 0.51 35.61 5.74
N CYS A 461 1.29 34.78 6.44
CA CYS A 461 1.33 33.33 6.19
C CYS A 461 -0.06 32.69 6.34
N TYR A 462 -0.78 33.02 7.42
CA TYR A 462 -2.13 32.52 7.66
C TYR A 462 -3.11 32.95 6.54
N GLN A 463 -3.08 34.21 6.14
CA GLN A 463 -3.93 34.73 5.06
C GLN A 463 -3.58 34.10 3.70
N ALA A 464 -2.28 33.90 3.42
CA ALA A 464 -1.83 33.23 2.21
C ALA A 464 -2.29 31.77 2.17
N LEU A 465 -2.28 31.08 3.32
CA LEU A 465 -2.78 29.72 3.46
C LEU A 465 -4.28 29.65 3.18
N GLN A 466 -5.08 30.53 3.79
CA GLN A 466 -6.52 30.60 3.52
C GLN A 466 -6.82 30.84 2.03
N THR A 467 -6.11 31.80 1.41
CA THR A 467 -6.28 32.15 0.00
C THR A 467 -5.92 30.99 -0.93
N ASN A 468 -4.81 30.31 -0.65
CA ASN A 468 -4.39 29.14 -1.43
C ASN A 468 -5.34 27.96 -1.28
N MET A 469 -5.82 27.71 -0.06
CA MET A 469 -6.71 26.59 0.23
C MET A 469 -8.11 26.78 -0.36
N ALA A 470 -8.61 28.01 -0.47
CA ALA A 470 -9.92 28.30 -1.07
C ALA A 470 -10.06 27.77 -2.52
N ASN A 471 -8.97 27.79 -3.29
CA ASN A 471 -8.94 27.32 -4.68
C ASN A 471 -8.18 26.00 -4.87
N CYS A 472 -7.80 25.34 -3.78
CA CYS A 472 -6.98 24.14 -3.80
C CYS A 472 -7.75 22.93 -4.38
N GLY A 473 -7.12 22.24 -5.33
CA GLY A 473 -7.60 20.99 -5.91
C GLY A 473 -6.78 19.77 -5.49
N SER A 474 -5.56 19.97 -4.98
CA SER A 474 -4.75 18.92 -4.34
C SER A 474 -3.78 19.52 -3.35
N LEU A 475 -3.57 18.79 -2.25
CA LEU A 475 -2.58 19.09 -1.24
C LEU A 475 -1.43 18.07 -1.30
N LEU A 476 -0.19 18.54 -1.32
CA LEU A 476 1.01 17.71 -1.16
C LEU A 476 1.55 17.89 0.26
N VAL A 477 1.69 16.78 0.99
CA VAL A 477 2.28 16.76 2.33
C VAL A 477 3.60 16.00 2.23
N ILE A 478 4.72 16.72 2.34
CA ILE A 478 6.03 16.20 1.95
C ILE A 478 6.96 16.17 3.16
N GLY A 479 7.34 14.97 3.59
CA GLY A 479 8.27 14.81 4.70
C GLY A 479 7.77 15.40 6.02
N VAL A 480 6.47 15.32 6.31
CA VAL A 480 5.91 15.76 7.59
C VAL A 480 5.81 14.54 8.53
N PRO A 481 6.62 14.47 9.60
CA PRO A 481 6.65 13.27 10.45
C PRO A 481 5.51 13.20 11.47
N ALA A 482 4.98 14.34 11.91
CA ALA A 482 3.92 14.45 12.91
C ALA A 482 2.95 15.58 12.54
N VAL A 483 1.68 15.44 12.95
CA VAL A 483 0.67 16.47 12.70
C VAL A 483 0.85 17.60 13.71
N THR A 484 1.29 18.75 13.23
CA THR A 484 1.38 20.01 13.98
C THR A 484 0.07 20.82 13.86
N PRO A 485 -0.14 21.90 14.63
CA PRO A 485 -1.33 22.73 14.47
C PRO A 485 -1.53 23.27 13.05
N VAL A 486 -0.45 23.69 12.37
CA VAL A 486 -0.51 24.21 10.99
C VAL A 486 -0.89 23.09 10.02
N VAL A 487 -0.23 21.94 10.14
CA VAL A 487 -0.55 20.76 9.31
C VAL A 487 -1.98 20.29 9.56
N SER A 488 -2.43 20.23 10.82
CA SER A 488 -3.80 19.84 11.19
C SER A 488 -4.81 20.76 10.52
N MET A 489 -4.60 22.08 10.62
CA MET A 489 -5.48 23.07 10.00
C MET A 489 -5.58 22.89 8.48
N ILE A 490 -4.45 22.68 7.79
CA ILE A 490 -4.44 22.48 6.33
C ILE A 490 -5.14 21.17 5.95
N ILE A 491 -4.85 20.09 6.68
CA ILE A 491 -5.45 18.77 6.46
C ILE A 491 -6.96 18.80 6.73
N GLU A 492 -7.41 19.41 7.81
CA GLU A 492 -8.83 19.56 8.16
C GLU A 492 -9.57 20.37 7.09
N ASN A 493 -8.97 21.46 6.59
CA ASN A 493 -9.52 22.24 5.50
C ASN A 493 -9.63 21.39 4.21
N ALA A 494 -8.57 20.65 3.87
CA ALA A 494 -8.59 19.73 2.73
C ALA A 494 -9.67 18.65 2.87
N ASN A 495 -9.87 18.13 4.08
CA ASN A 495 -10.90 17.13 4.36
C ASN A 495 -12.31 17.69 4.27
N ALA A 496 -12.58 18.84 4.88
CA ALA A 496 -13.86 19.53 4.79
C ALA A 496 -14.26 19.81 3.32
N ASN A 497 -13.28 20.17 2.48
CA ASN A 497 -13.49 20.48 1.06
C ASN A 497 -13.33 19.28 0.12
N LYS A 498 -13.16 18.05 0.65
CA LYS A 498 -12.93 16.81 -0.14
C LYS A 498 -11.76 16.90 -1.13
N ILE A 499 -10.76 17.70 -0.80
CA ILE A 499 -9.52 17.84 -1.56
C ILE A 499 -8.68 16.57 -1.32
N PRO A 500 -8.18 15.90 -2.36
CA PRO A 500 -7.29 14.76 -2.22
C PRO A 500 -5.91 15.19 -1.70
N ILE A 501 -5.38 14.41 -0.75
CA ILE A 501 -4.07 14.67 -0.13
C ILE A 501 -3.06 13.64 -0.60
N ILE A 502 -1.87 14.10 -1.00
CA ILE A 502 -0.77 13.28 -1.50
C ILE A 502 0.36 13.35 -0.49
N PHE A 503 0.55 12.27 0.26
CA PHE A 503 1.62 12.15 1.24
C PHE A 503 2.87 11.58 0.58
N ILE A 504 3.99 12.31 0.67
CA ILE A 504 5.29 11.89 0.13
C ILE A 504 6.26 11.67 1.30
N GLY A 505 6.69 10.42 1.47
CA GLY A 505 7.54 9.99 2.58
C GLY A 505 6.74 9.24 3.66
N THR A 506 6.96 9.60 4.93
CA THR A 506 6.27 8.99 6.07
C THR A 506 4.87 9.59 6.25
N LEU A 507 3.86 8.74 6.48
CA LEU A 507 2.54 9.21 6.88
C LEU A 507 2.62 9.78 8.30
N PRO A 508 2.05 10.95 8.58
CA PRO A 508 1.97 11.46 9.94
C PRO A 508 1.26 10.48 10.86
N SER A 509 1.82 10.24 12.05
CA SER A 509 1.43 9.14 12.96
C SER A 509 -0.04 9.13 13.40
N THR A 510 -0.73 10.27 13.37
CA THR A 510 -2.13 10.43 13.78
C THR A 510 -3.11 10.51 12.60
N TYR A 511 -2.63 10.50 11.36
CA TYR A 511 -3.48 10.60 10.18
C TYR A 511 -3.97 9.23 9.70
N LEU A 512 -5.27 9.12 9.40
CA LEU A 512 -5.88 7.93 8.82
C LEU A 512 -6.13 8.16 7.32
N LEU A 513 -5.51 7.34 6.48
CA LEU A 513 -5.60 7.47 5.03
C LEU A 513 -7.04 7.24 4.52
N GLU A 514 -7.62 8.21 3.82
CA GLU A 514 -8.92 8.06 3.17
C GLU A 514 -8.78 7.48 1.76
N ALA A 515 -9.88 6.96 1.19
CA ALA A 515 -9.88 6.41 -0.18
C ALA A 515 -9.49 7.45 -1.25
N LYS A 516 -9.72 8.75 -1.00
CA LYS A 516 -9.36 9.85 -1.91
C LYS A 516 -7.85 10.18 -1.90
N ASP A 517 -7.15 9.81 -0.83
CA ASP A 517 -5.76 10.18 -0.59
C ASP A 517 -4.80 9.21 -1.25
N ILE A 518 -3.54 9.64 -1.34
CA ILE A 518 -2.45 8.90 -1.95
C ILE A 518 -1.26 8.92 -0.99
N GLN A 519 -0.60 7.77 -0.83
CA GLN A 519 0.64 7.66 -0.05
C GLN A 519 1.78 7.13 -0.92
N LEU A 520 2.82 7.94 -1.10
CA LEU A 520 4.07 7.58 -1.75
C LEU A 520 5.13 7.28 -0.69
N THR A 521 5.19 6.02 -0.26
CA THR A 521 6.17 5.55 0.74
C THR A 521 7.57 5.41 0.16
N GLY A 522 8.60 5.80 0.89
CA GLY A 522 9.99 5.62 0.50
C GLY A 522 10.76 6.93 0.47
N ASP A 523 11.78 6.98 -0.40
CA ASP A 523 12.65 8.15 -0.52
C ASP A 523 11.92 9.34 -1.20
N ILE A 524 11.89 10.47 -0.49
CA ILE A 524 11.23 11.70 -0.93
C ILE A 524 11.90 12.24 -2.21
N ALA A 525 13.23 12.21 -2.28
CA ALA A 525 13.97 12.76 -3.43
C ALA A 525 13.62 12.00 -4.72
N ASN A 526 13.58 10.67 -4.65
CA ASN A 526 13.18 9.83 -5.77
C ASN A 526 11.74 10.11 -6.22
N TRP A 527 10.78 10.22 -5.29
CA TRP A 527 9.39 10.52 -5.65
C TRP A 527 9.23 11.87 -6.34
N LEU A 528 9.86 12.92 -5.80
CA LEU A 528 9.82 14.23 -6.42
C LEU A 528 10.50 14.25 -7.78
N THR A 529 11.59 13.49 -7.96
CA THR A 529 12.25 13.33 -9.26
C THR A 529 11.32 12.69 -10.29
N TYR A 530 10.58 11.64 -9.92
CA TYR A 530 9.59 11.05 -10.81
C TYR A 530 8.45 12.03 -11.14
N ILE A 531 7.89 12.71 -10.14
CA ILE A 531 6.84 13.72 -10.37
C ILE A 531 7.35 14.83 -11.30
N ASN A 532 8.58 15.33 -11.11
CA ASN A 532 9.19 16.33 -11.98
C ASN A 532 9.44 15.81 -13.41
N TRP A 533 9.93 14.58 -13.55
CA TRP A 533 10.11 13.97 -14.86
C TRP A 533 8.78 13.89 -15.64
N PHE A 534 7.71 13.44 -14.98
CA PHE A 534 6.37 13.37 -15.59
C PHE A 534 5.77 14.73 -15.93
N THR A 535 5.89 15.68 -15.02
CA THR A 535 5.41 17.04 -15.24
C THR A 535 6.17 17.72 -16.40
N ASN A 536 7.48 17.49 -16.50
CA ASN A 536 8.28 17.92 -17.65
C ASN A 536 7.90 17.25 -18.98
N ILE A 537 7.39 16.01 -18.95
CA ILE A 537 6.84 15.33 -20.14
C ILE A 537 5.46 15.87 -20.56
N LEU A 538 4.69 16.44 -19.63
CA LEU A 538 3.43 17.13 -19.94
C LEU A 538 3.65 18.56 -20.42
N HIS A 539 4.76 19.17 -20.01
CA HIS A 539 5.19 20.50 -20.41
C HIS A 539 5.27 20.76 -21.94
N PRO A 540 5.53 19.79 -22.85
CA PRO A 540 5.48 19.96 -24.30
C PRO A 540 4.09 20.24 -24.86
N LEU A 541 2.99 20.05 -24.09
CA LEU A 541 1.65 20.51 -24.47
C LEU A 541 1.52 22.06 -24.47
N LYS A 542 2.61 22.79 -24.18
CA LYS A 542 2.70 24.25 -24.22
C LYS A 542 2.60 24.90 -25.61
N TRP A 543 2.47 24.16 -26.72
CA TRP A 543 2.44 24.77 -28.06
C TRP A 543 1.07 25.30 -28.54
N TYR A 544 -0.06 24.94 -27.92
CA TYR A 544 -1.37 25.31 -28.50
C TYR A 544 -2.30 26.18 -27.64
N CYS A 545 -2.10 26.26 -26.32
CA CYS A 545 -2.93 27.11 -25.46
C CYS A 545 -2.07 28.19 -24.84
N LYS A 546 -2.28 29.47 -25.17
CA LYS A 546 -1.75 30.58 -24.39
C LYS A 546 -2.39 30.53 -22.99
N TRP A 547 -1.57 30.13 -22.03
CA TRP A 547 -1.82 30.04 -20.60
C TRP A 547 -2.16 31.44 -20.08
N LYS A 548 -3.37 31.65 -19.56
CA LYS A 548 -3.70 32.91 -18.87
C LYS A 548 -2.98 32.94 -17.52
N LYS A 549 -2.21 34.00 -17.31
CA LYS A 549 -1.61 34.38 -16.02
C LYS A 549 -2.68 34.52 -14.95
#